data_AF-W9XSW3-F1
#
_entry.id   AF-W9XSW3-F1
#
_cell.length_a   1.000
_cell.length_b   1.000
_cell.length_c   1.000
_cell.angle_alpha   90.00
_cell.angle_beta   90.00
_cell.angle_gamma   90.00
#
_symmetry.space_group_name_H-M   'P 1'
#
loop_
_entity.id
_entity.type
_entity.pdbx_description
1 polymer ?
#
loop_
_entity_poly.entity_id
_entity_poly.type
_entity_poly.pdbx_seq_one_letter_code
_entity_poly.pdbx_strand_id
1 'polypeptide(L)'
;MSSGLTLFASNIQSNLLLAGLGVNFELRVPGYSFKVHRFVLSECSRYFANVCSGHFQEGIMGYLVLNEVEDPLMVLRMIQSIYIKTYTDQESNLPQAWRRYLEQSRVDSVVGEGTSASAGSQASTAVEDEEDRASSASFTPENRPDGLFLHIDMYWLAEFYAVDALSTITLQKFVLATSGELFSCNLLLWTIEYLYITTPNQSRATLGQKMRMRAVYLAQKSEMRLFREKKFKLLMETNAEFMWDYTTKCLRAKYLQCRREECQATIEPKAREECDCGGEDVCQVCFDSDWYGRVREMPMCPKCNQGRLARWDLDFVDKADMTSVNAFGEMFHPSARET
;
A
#
# COMPACT_ATOMS: atom_id res chain seq x y z
N MET A 1 9.21 -11.67 25.78
CA MET A 1 8.33 -12.84 25.97
C MET A 1 6.84 -12.46 26.00
N SER A 2 6.35 -11.59 25.07
CA SER A 2 4.95 -11.09 25.08
C SER A 2 4.09 -11.60 23.90
N SER A 3 4.59 -12.59 23.13
CA SER A 3 3.96 -12.98 21.85
C SER A 3 2.88 -14.06 21.98
N GLY A 4 2.67 -14.63 23.17
CA GLY A 4 1.74 -15.74 23.38
C GLY A 4 0.28 -15.33 23.64
N LEU A 5 0.03 -14.12 24.16
CA LEU A 5 -1.31 -13.68 24.55
C LEU A 5 -2.11 -13.05 23.40
N THR A 6 -1.45 -12.58 22.35
CA THR A 6 -2.12 -11.92 21.20
C THR A 6 -2.83 -12.90 20.28
N LEU A 7 -2.32 -14.13 20.12
CA LEU A 7 -2.92 -15.16 19.25
C LEU A 7 -4.21 -15.76 19.82
N PHE A 8 -4.38 -15.77 21.14
CA PHE A 8 -5.63 -16.25 21.76
C PHE A 8 -6.78 -15.23 21.62
N ALA A 9 -6.47 -13.93 21.62
CA ALA A 9 -7.49 -12.88 21.53
C ALA A 9 -8.12 -12.76 20.13
N SER A 10 -7.34 -12.92 19.06
CA SER A 10 -7.83 -12.80 17.67
C SER A 10 -8.85 -13.89 17.29
N ASN A 11 -8.69 -15.09 17.86
CA ASN A 11 -9.65 -16.17 17.65
C ASN A 11 -10.98 -15.92 18.38
N ILE A 12 -10.98 -15.25 19.54
CA ILE A 12 -12.21 -14.98 20.28
C ILE A 12 -13.06 -13.94 19.54
N GLN A 13 -12.45 -12.83 19.09
CA GLN A 13 -13.17 -11.76 18.40
C GLN A 13 -13.82 -12.24 17.10
N SER A 14 -13.09 -13.03 16.30
CA SER A 14 -13.63 -13.59 15.06
C SER A 14 -14.75 -14.60 15.31
N ASN A 15 -14.64 -15.45 16.34
CA ASN A 15 -15.72 -16.36 16.72
C ASN A 15 -16.99 -15.61 17.17
N LEU A 16 -16.85 -14.50 17.90
CA LEU A 16 -17.99 -13.66 18.29
C LEU A 16 -18.70 -13.05 17.07
N LEU A 17 -17.93 -12.54 16.10
CA LEU A 17 -18.47 -12.02 14.83
C LEU A 17 -19.21 -13.10 14.05
N LEU A 18 -18.58 -14.25 13.84
CA LEU A 18 -19.14 -15.35 13.05
C LEU A 18 -20.36 -15.99 13.73
N ALA A 19 -20.47 -15.91 15.06
CA ALA A 19 -21.65 -16.32 15.81
C ALA A 19 -22.76 -15.25 15.84
N GLY A 20 -22.49 -14.03 15.38
CA GLY A 20 -23.44 -12.91 15.41
C GLY A 20 -23.74 -12.39 16.82
N LEU A 21 -22.92 -12.71 17.82
CA LEU A 21 -23.18 -12.37 19.22
C LEU A 21 -22.72 -10.95 19.54
N GLY A 22 -23.65 -10.04 19.83
CA GLY A 22 -23.32 -8.68 20.24
C GLY A 22 -23.00 -7.73 19.08
N VAL A 23 -23.29 -8.11 17.84
CA VAL A 23 -23.22 -7.22 16.68
C VAL A 23 -24.20 -6.06 16.84
N ASN A 24 -23.74 -4.84 16.63
CA ASN A 24 -24.51 -3.61 16.87
C ASN A 24 -24.21 -2.50 15.86
N PHE A 25 -23.63 -2.88 14.72
CA PHE A 25 -23.37 -2.01 13.59
C PHE A 25 -23.44 -2.80 12.28
N GLU A 26 -23.71 -2.11 11.17
CA GLU A 26 -23.72 -2.71 9.84
C GLU A 26 -22.85 -1.91 8.86
N LEU A 27 -22.05 -2.59 8.05
CA LEU A 27 -21.40 -2.01 6.87
C LEU A 27 -22.19 -2.44 5.63
N ARG A 28 -22.65 -1.49 4.83
CA ARG A 28 -23.53 -1.74 3.69
C ARG A 28 -22.85 -1.41 2.38
N VAL A 29 -22.97 -2.30 1.41
CA VAL A 29 -22.64 -2.11 -0.01
C VAL A 29 -23.82 -2.62 -0.84
N PRO A 30 -23.94 -2.28 -2.13
CA PRO A 30 -25.04 -2.76 -2.96
C PRO A 30 -25.22 -4.29 -2.87
N GLY A 31 -26.39 -4.73 -2.40
CA GLY A 31 -26.73 -6.15 -2.25
C GLY A 31 -26.18 -6.86 -1.00
N TYR A 32 -25.43 -6.18 -0.13
CA TYR A 32 -24.85 -6.79 1.09
C TYR A 32 -24.93 -5.88 2.33
N SER A 33 -25.15 -6.50 3.50
CA SER A 33 -25.11 -5.87 4.82
C SER A 33 -24.29 -6.74 5.78
N PHE A 34 -23.10 -6.27 6.14
CA PHE A 34 -22.16 -6.97 7.02
C PHE A 34 -22.35 -6.51 8.47
N LYS A 35 -22.82 -7.41 9.33
CA LYS A 35 -23.03 -7.13 10.76
C LYS A 35 -21.72 -7.21 11.54
N VAL A 36 -21.34 -6.14 12.21
CA VAL A 36 -20.06 -5.99 12.92
C VAL A 36 -20.22 -5.37 14.30
N HIS A 37 -19.14 -5.32 15.07
CA HIS A 37 -19.12 -4.73 16.41
C HIS A 37 -18.54 -3.31 16.37
N ARG A 38 -19.29 -2.31 16.83
CA ARG A 38 -18.83 -0.90 16.88
C ARG A 38 -17.50 -0.77 17.60
N PHE A 39 -17.39 -1.38 18.79
CA PHE A 39 -16.19 -1.26 19.62
C PHE A 39 -14.93 -1.76 18.89
N VAL A 40 -15.02 -2.90 18.21
CA VAL A 40 -13.88 -3.49 17.48
C VAL A 40 -13.48 -2.61 16.28
N LEU A 41 -14.46 -2.07 15.54
CA LEU A 41 -14.17 -1.12 14.45
C LEU A 41 -13.48 0.13 14.97
N SER A 42 -14.02 0.76 16.03
CA SER A 42 -13.47 1.97 16.64
C SER A 42 -12.05 1.79 17.17
N GLU A 43 -11.75 0.63 17.75
CA GLU A 43 -10.40 0.32 18.25
C GLU A 43 -9.39 0.20 17.10
N CYS A 44 -9.81 -0.32 15.95
CA CYS A 44 -8.91 -0.61 14.82
C CYS A 44 -8.82 0.51 13.78
N SER A 45 -9.68 1.53 13.85
CA SER A 45 -9.76 2.59 12.85
C SER A 45 -10.22 3.90 13.46
N ARG A 46 -9.42 4.96 13.25
CA ARG A 46 -9.78 6.33 13.64
C ARG A 46 -11.00 6.84 12.87
N TYR A 47 -11.15 6.44 11.60
CA TYR A 47 -12.33 6.78 10.80
C TYR A 47 -13.59 6.17 11.44
N PHE A 48 -13.58 4.86 11.71
CA PHE A 48 -14.74 4.21 12.31
C PHE A 48 -14.99 4.65 13.75
N ALA A 49 -13.96 5.01 14.52
CA ALA A 49 -14.13 5.60 15.84
C ALA A 49 -14.97 6.89 15.78
N ASN A 50 -14.68 7.76 14.81
CA ASN A 50 -15.44 8.98 14.59
C ASN A 50 -16.87 8.66 14.16
N VAL A 51 -17.06 7.80 13.16
CA VAL A 51 -18.39 7.39 12.66
C VAL A 51 -19.24 6.76 13.77
N CYS A 52 -18.64 5.89 14.59
CA CYS A 52 -19.34 5.16 15.65
C CYS A 52 -19.57 5.97 16.94
N SER A 53 -18.95 7.15 17.08
CA SER A 53 -19.05 7.99 18.29
C SER A 53 -20.48 8.46 18.62
N GLY A 54 -21.40 8.37 17.66
CA GLY A 54 -22.79 8.83 17.81
C GLY A 54 -22.98 10.32 17.50
N HIS A 55 -21.91 11.04 17.17
CA HIS A 55 -21.99 12.43 16.69
C HIS A 55 -22.39 12.56 15.22
N PHE A 56 -22.35 11.45 14.49
CA PHE A 56 -22.75 11.36 13.08
C PHE A 56 -24.03 10.54 12.94
N GLN A 57 -24.78 10.80 11.87
CA GLN A 57 -26.05 10.14 11.60
C GLN A 57 -25.87 8.61 11.51
N GLU A 58 -24.78 8.16 10.93
CA GLU A 58 -24.40 6.76 10.78
C GLU A 58 -24.24 6.06 12.14
N GLY A 59 -23.61 6.75 13.10
CA GLY A 59 -23.48 6.26 14.48
C GLY A 59 -24.84 6.10 15.18
N ILE A 60 -25.80 6.98 14.90
CA ILE A 60 -27.16 6.90 15.45
C ILE A 60 -27.96 5.79 14.75
N MET A 61 -27.93 5.74 13.42
CA MET A 61 -28.65 4.77 12.61
C MET A 61 -28.11 3.34 12.78
N GLY A 62 -26.85 3.21 13.19
CA GLY A 62 -26.21 1.92 13.40
C GLY A 62 -25.78 1.22 12.12
N TYR A 63 -25.60 1.97 11.04
CA TYR A 63 -24.99 1.46 9.83
C TYR A 63 -24.20 2.55 9.11
N LEU A 64 -23.26 2.12 8.27
CA LEU A 64 -22.50 2.96 7.34
C LEU A 64 -22.60 2.37 5.93
N VAL A 65 -22.91 3.22 4.95
CA VAL A 65 -22.89 2.84 3.53
C VAL A 65 -21.52 3.14 2.96
N LEU A 66 -20.85 2.12 2.40
CA LEU A 66 -19.51 2.22 1.84
C LEU A 66 -19.60 2.52 0.33
N ASN A 67 -19.85 3.79 -0.03
CA ASN A 67 -20.05 4.19 -1.43
C ASN A 67 -18.82 4.00 -2.32
N GLU A 68 -17.64 3.97 -1.71
CA GLU A 68 -16.36 3.84 -2.41
C GLU A 68 -15.97 2.39 -2.72
N VAL A 69 -16.79 1.41 -2.30
CA VAL A 69 -16.50 -0.02 -2.44
C VAL A 69 -17.69 -0.73 -3.07
N GLU A 70 -17.49 -1.22 -4.29
CA GLU A 70 -18.50 -2.00 -5.01
C GLU A 70 -18.37 -3.49 -4.72
N ASP A 71 -17.15 -4.01 -4.56
CA ASP A 71 -16.90 -5.43 -4.34
C ASP A 71 -17.14 -5.84 -2.87
N PRO A 72 -18.16 -6.67 -2.57
CA PRO A 72 -18.39 -7.17 -1.21
C PRO A 72 -17.22 -7.99 -0.65
N LEU A 73 -16.40 -8.62 -1.50
CA LEU A 73 -15.23 -9.37 -1.04
C LEU A 73 -14.13 -8.44 -0.49
N MET A 74 -14.00 -7.22 -1.01
CA MET A 74 -13.08 -6.23 -0.42
C MET A 74 -13.50 -5.83 0.99
N VAL A 75 -14.80 -5.60 1.20
CA VAL A 75 -15.36 -5.31 2.54
C VAL A 75 -15.15 -6.51 3.47
N LEU A 76 -15.39 -7.73 2.99
CA LEU A 76 -15.15 -8.95 3.75
C LEU A 76 -13.67 -9.06 4.18
N ARG A 77 -12.72 -8.82 3.26
CA ARG A 77 -11.27 -8.85 3.56
C ARG A 77 -10.86 -7.75 4.54
N MET A 78 -11.46 -6.56 4.45
CA MET A 78 -11.26 -5.51 5.46
C MET A 78 -11.74 -5.98 6.83
N ILE A 79 -12.92 -6.58 6.92
CA ILE A 79 -13.45 -7.15 8.17
C ILE A 79 -12.52 -8.27 8.69
N GLN A 80 -12.06 -9.18 7.84
CA GLN A 80 -11.07 -10.20 8.23
C GLN A 80 -9.82 -9.54 8.83
N SER A 81 -9.27 -8.52 8.19
CA SER A 81 -8.07 -7.84 8.69
C SER A 81 -8.28 -7.19 10.07
N ILE A 82 -9.49 -6.69 10.35
CA ILE A 82 -9.82 -6.09 11.64
C ILE A 82 -9.87 -7.16 12.74
N TYR A 83 -10.53 -8.29 12.48
CA TYR A 83 -10.82 -9.33 13.48
C TYR A 83 -9.71 -10.37 13.66
N ILE A 84 -9.05 -10.79 12.57
CA ILE A 84 -8.02 -11.84 12.59
C ILE A 84 -6.63 -11.34 12.19
N LYS A 85 -6.47 -10.03 11.96
CA LYS A 85 -5.19 -9.39 11.57
C LYS A 85 -4.57 -10.02 10.31
N THR A 86 -5.41 -10.54 9.42
CA THR A 86 -5.06 -11.08 8.09
C THR A 86 -6.29 -11.13 7.20
N TYR A 87 -6.11 -11.37 5.90
CA TYR A 87 -7.21 -11.59 4.96
C TYR A 87 -6.82 -12.63 3.91
N THR A 88 -7.84 -13.25 3.32
CA THR A 88 -7.66 -14.27 2.28
C THR A 88 -7.57 -13.63 0.90
N ASP A 89 -6.58 -14.04 0.10
CA ASP A 89 -6.32 -13.43 -1.20
C ASP A 89 -7.35 -13.90 -2.24
N GLN A 90 -7.56 -15.21 -2.32
CA GLN A 90 -8.52 -15.82 -3.25
C GLN A 90 -9.78 -16.28 -2.53
N GLU A 91 -10.93 -16.09 -3.16
CA GLU A 91 -12.22 -16.53 -2.62
C GLU A 91 -12.26 -18.06 -2.41
N SER A 92 -11.64 -18.83 -3.31
CA SER A 92 -11.49 -20.29 -3.21
C SER A 92 -10.81 -20.73 -1.90
N ASN A 93 -9.95 -19.89 -1.34
CA ASN A 93 -9.21 -20.16 -0.11
C ASN A 93 -9.95 -19.66 1.15
N LEU A 94 -11.15 -19.06 1.02
CA LEU A 94 -11.90 -18.57 2.16
C LEU A 94 -12.28 -19.74 3.07
N PRO A 95 -12.04 -19.65 4.39
CA PRO A 95 -12.54 -20.64 5.33
C PRO A 95 -14.07 -20.72 5.28
N GLN A 96 -14.63 -21.91 5.49
CA GLN A 96 -16.07 -22.18 5.34
C GLN A 96 -16.94 -21.26 6.22
N ALA A 97 -16.46 -20.87 7.41
CA ALA A 97 -17.18 -19.96 8.29
C ALA A 97 -17.32 -18.55 7.67
N TRP A 98 -16.26 -18.04 7.03
CA TRP A 98 -16.30 -16.74 6.35
C TRP A 98 -17.15 -16.77 5.08
N ARG A 99 -17.18 -17.89 4.35
CA ARG A 99 -18.11 -18.05 3.21
C ARG A 99 -19.57 -17.98 3.65
N ARG A 100 -19.91 -18.69 4.73
CA ARG A 100 -21.26 -18.62 5.31
C ARG A 100 -21.62 -17.21 5.77
N TYR A 101 -20.66 -16.51 6.40
CA TYR A 101 -20.85 -15.13 6.82
C TYR A 101 -21.10 -14.19 5.62
N LEU A 102 -20.36 -14.35 4.52
CA LEU A 102 -20.59 -13.62 3.28
C LEU A 102 -22.00 -13.88 2.71
N GLU A 103 -22.41 -15.14 2.63
CA GLU A 103 -23.74 -15.52 2.12
C GLU A 103 -24.87 -14.97 3.01
N GLN A 104 -24.73 -15.06 4.34
CA GLN A 104 -25.69 -14.50 5.30
C GLN A 104 -25.77 -12.97 5.26
N SER A 105 -24.72 -12.31 4.77
CA SER A 105 -24.68 -10.87 4.61
C SER A 105 -25.36 -10.40 3.33
N ARG A 106 -25.71 -11.31 2.41
CA ARG A 106 -26.43 -10.96 1.19
C ARG A 106 -27.84 -10.49 1.55
N VAL A 107 -28.19 -9.30 1.10
CA VAL A 107 -29.55 -8.77 1.23
C VAL A 107 -30.29 -9.21 -0.02
N ASP A 108 -31.19 -10.19 0.12
CA ASP A 108 -32.14 -10.48 -0.92
C ASP A 108 -32.89 -9.18 -1.20
N SER A 109 -32.67 -8.62 -2.39
CA SER A 109 -33.50 -7.54 -2.90
C SER A 109 -34.89 -8.14 -3.03
N VAL A 110 -35.67 -8.06 -1.96
CA VAL A 110 -37.11 -8.28 -2.00
C VAL A 110 -37.61 -7.20 -2.93
N VAL A 111 -37.73 -7.59 -4.20
CA VAL A 111 -38.36 -6.82 -5.25
C VAL A 111 -39.76 -6.53 -4.73
N GLY A 112 -39.93 -5.33 -4.19
CA GLY A 112 -41.23 -4.71 -4.07
C GLY A 112 -41.74 -4.45 -5.48
N GLU A 113 -42.31 -5.48 -6.11
CA GLU A 113 -43.29 -5.31 -7.16
C GLU A 113 -44.43 -4.49 -6.55
N GLY A 114 -44.42 -3.19 -6.79
CA GLY A 114 -45.29 -2.28 -6.04
C GLY A 114 -45.36 -0.88 -6.61
N THR A 115 -45.98 -0.77 -7.79
CA THR A 115 -46.76 0.40 -8.27
C THR A 115 -46.08 1.34 -9.28
N SER A 116 -46.38 1.03 -10.54
CA SER A 116 -46.62 1.90 -11.69
C SER A 116 -46.88 3.40 -11.47
N ALA A 117 -46.24 4.19 -12.35
CA ALA A 117 -46.58 5.51 -12.91
C ALA A 117 -45.34 6.42 -12.83
N SER A 118 -44.88 7.17 -13.85
CA SER A 118 -45.49 7.66 -15.08
C SER A 118 -44.38 7.97 -16.09
N ALA A 119 -44.70 7.81 -17.37
CA ALA A 119 -43.87 8.19 -18.50
C ALA A 119 -43.56 9.70 -18.49
N GLY A 120 -42.30 10.04 -18.76
CA GLY A 120 -41.81 11.39 -18.99
C GLY A 120 -40.55 11.33 -19.85
N SER A 121 -40.75 11.24 -21.17
CA SER A 121 -39.70 11.25 -22.19
C SER A 121 -39.16 12.66 -22.37
N GLN A 122 -37.85 12.86 -22.16
CA GLN A 122 -37.10 13.95 -22.78
C GLN A 122 -35.74 13.44 -23.24
N ALA A 123 -35.62 13.32 -24.55
CA ALA A 123 -34.38 13.10 -25.27
C ALA A 123 -33.54 14.39 -25.22
N SER A 124 -32.27 14.26 -24.82
CA SER A 124 -31.25 15.28 -25.00
C SER A 124 -30.02 14.59 -25.59
N THR A 125 -29.88 14.71 -26.91
CA THR A 125 -28.66 14.40 -27.67
C THR A 125 -27.57 15.38 -27.30
N ALA A 126 -26.56 14.92 -26.56
CA ALA A 126 -25.27 15.57 -26.48
C ALA A 126 -24.27 14.72 -27.28
N VAL A 127 -23.85 15.28 -28.41
CA VAL A 127 -22.73 14.81 -29.21
C VAL A 127 -21.49 15.38 -28.52
N GLU A 128 -20.72 14.52 -27.84
CA GLU A 128 -19.39 14.88 -27.36
C GLU A 128 -18.34 14.12 -28.17
N ASP A 129 -17.41 14.89 -28.72
CA ASP A 129 -16.31 14.47 -29.59
C ASP A 129 -15.41 13.44 -28.91
N GLU A 130 -15.40 12.22 -29.45
CA GLU A 130 -14.78 11.03 -28.88
C GLU A 130 -13.53 10.58 -29.68
N GLU A 131 -12.57 11.48 -29.96
CA GLU A 131 -11.39 11.10 -30.76
C GLU A 131 -9.99 11.27 -30.12
N ASP A 132 -9.84 11.84 -28.92
CA ASP A 132 -8.49 12.06 -28.33
C ASP A 132 -8.16 11.28 -27.05
N ARG A 133 -8.96 10.27 -26.67
CA ARG A 133 -8.66 9.37 -25.53
C ARG A 133 -8.08 8.00 -25.93
N ALA A 134 -7.59 7.89 -27.16
CA ALA A 134 -7.00 6.68 -27.70
C ALA A 134 -5.51 6.51 -27.28
N SER A 135 -5.26 6.18 -26.01
CA SER A 135 -4.04 5.47 -25.57
C SER A 135 -4.07 5.00 -24.10
N SER A 136 -5.19 5.19 -23.39
CA SER A 136 -5.46 4.42 -22.16
C SER A 136 -5.81 2.98 -22.57
N ALA A 137 -4.82 2.21 -23.02
CA ALA A 137 -4.95 0.77 -23.23
C ALA A 137 -5.62 0.19 -21.98
N SER A 138 -6.85 -0.25 -22.19
CA SER A 138 -7.85 -0.48 -21.15
C SER A 138 -7.32 -1.46 -20.12
N PHE A 139 -7.27 -1.03 -18.86
CA PHE A 139 -7.26 -1.96 -17.72
C PHE A 139 -8.61 -2.68 -17.65
N THR A 140 -8.94 -3.51 -18.63
CA THR A 140 -10.10 -4.40 -18.54
C THR A 140 -9.85 -5.38 -17.40
N PRO A 141 -10.83 -5.58 -16.50
CA PRO A 141 -10.70 -6.49 -15.37
C PRO A 141 -10.19 -7.89 -15.74
N GLU A 142 -10.50 -8.37 -16.95
CA GLU A 142 -10.19 -9.72 -17.44
C GLU A 142 -8.69 -10.06 -17.60
N ASN A 143 -7.79 -9.07 -17.60
CA ASN A 143 -6.34 -9.28 -17.81
C ASN A 143 -5.47 -8.89 -16.61
N ARG A 144 -6.06 -8.65 -15.43
CA ARG A 144 -5.29 -8.31 -14.23
C ARG A 144 -4.77 -9.58 -13.55
N PRO A 145 -3.47 -9.71 -13.26
CA PRO A 145 -3.00 -10.75 -12.35
C PRO A 145 -3.50 -10.44 -10.93
N ASP A 146 -4.63 -11.04 -10.57
CA ASP A 146 -5.55 -10.62 -9.51
C ASP A 146 -4.91 -10.38 -8.14
N GLY A 147 -3.92 -11.19 -7.76
CA GLY A 147 -3.36 -11.15 -6.39
C GLY A 147 -2.63 -9.85 -6.06
N LEU A 148 -1.80 -9.33 -6.97
CA LEU A 148 -1.01 -8.14 -6.70
C LEU A 148 -1.87 -6.88 -6.65
N PHE A 149 -2.80 -6.75 -7.59
CA PHE A 149 -3.71 -5.60 -7.67
C PHE A 149 -4.68 -5.58 -6.50
N LEU A 150 -5.15 -6.75 -6.04
CA LEU A 150 -5.90 -6.86 -4.79
C LEU A 150 -5.15 -6.21 -3.62
N HIS A 151 -3.84 -6.45 -3.48
CA HIS A 151 -3.08 -5.84 -2.37
C HIS A 151 -3.01 -4.32 -2.47
N ILE A 152 -2.94 -3.76 -3.69
CA ILE A 152 -2.97 -2.32 -3.92
C ILE A 152 -4.34 -1.75 -3.54
N ASP A 153 -5.42 -2.39 -3.97
CA ASP A 153 -6.80 -1.95 -3.70
C ASP A 153 -7.13 -2.04 -2.21
N MET A 154 -6.74 -3.13 -1.56
CA MET A 154 -6.91 -3.30 -0.12
C MET A 154 -6.07 -2.30 0.69
N TYR A 155 -4.90 -1.91 0.17
CA TYR A 155 -4.06 -0.89 0.80
C TYR A 155 -4.68 0.50 0.68
N TRP A 156 -5.19 0.85 -0.50
CA TRP A 156 -5.95 2.08 -0.71
C TRP A 156 -7.18 2.14 0.23
N LEU A 157 -7.92 1.03 0.32
CA LEU A 157 -9.06 0.89 1.22
C LEU A 157 -8.66 1.12 2.68
N ALA A 158 -7.52 0.57 3.10
CA ALA A 158 -7.00 0.74 4.44
C ALA A 158 -6.68 2.20 4.76
N GLU A 159 -6.08 2.92 3.83
CA GLU A 159 -5.78 4.34 3.98
C GLU A 159 -7.06 5.17 4.03
N PHE A 160 -8.00 4.89 3.12
CA PHE A 160 -9.27 5.61 3.05
C PHE A 160 -10.05 5.51 4.36
N TYR A 161 -10.16 4.30 4.92
CA TYR A 161 -10.84 4.04 6.19
C TYR A 161 -9.90 4.08 7.40
N ALA A 162 -8.66 4.58 7.27
CA ALA A 162 -7.66 4.67 8.34
C ALA A 162 -7.54 3.40 9.21
N VAL A 163 -7.45 2.23 8.57
CA VAL A 163 -7.30 0.90 9.20
C VAL A 163 -5.83 0.49 9.18
N ASP A 164 -5.07 0.91 10.19
CA ASP A 164 -3.60 0.76 10.23
C ASP A 164 -3.12 -0.70 10.12
N ALA A 165 -3.86 -1.64 10.72
CA ALA A 165 -3.53 -3.06 10.65
C ALA A 165 -3.68 -3.60 9.22
N LEU A 166 -4.70 -3.15 8.48
CA LEU A 166 -4.93 -3.56 7.10
C LEU A 166 -3.84 -2.99 6.19
N SER A 167 -3.47 -1.72 6.35
CA SER A 167 -2.44 -1.08 5.53
C SER A 167 -1.07 -1.76 5.73
N THR A 168 -0.75 -2.12 6.97
CA THR A 168 0.46 -2.88 7.34
C THR A 168 0.53 -4.23 6.62
N ILE A 169 -0.52 -5.05 6.71
CA ILE A 169 -0.50 -6.40 6.12
C ILE A 169 -0.60 -6.38 4.60
N THR A 170 -1.36 -5.46 4.02
CA THR A 170 -1.47 -5.30 2.56
C THR A 170 -0.14 -4.87 1.95
N LEU A 171 0.62 -3.97 2.60
CA LEU A 171 1.99 -3.64 2.19
C LEU A 171 2.91 -4.85 2.26
N GLN A 172 2.86 -5.61 3.35
CA GLN A 172 3.69 -6.81 3.50
C GLN A 172 3.41 -7.82 2.38
N LYS A 173 2.13 -8.09 2.09
CA LYS A 173 1.75 -9.00 1.00
C LYS A 173 2.15 -8.47 -0.38
N PHE A 174 1.99 -7.17 -0.63
CA PHE A 174 2.46 -6.54 -1.86
C PHE A 174 3.97 -6.72 -2.03
N VAL A 175 4.77 -6.44 -0.99
CA VAL A 175 6.22 -6.63 -1.04
C VAL A 175 6.56 -8.08 -1.36
N LEU A 176 5.97 -9.05 -0.65
CA LEU A 176 6.17 -10.48 -0.92
C LEU A 176 5.82 -10.84 -2.37
N ALA A 177 4.69 -10.35 -2.89
CA ALA A 177 4.27 -10.60 -4.27
C ALA A 177 5.22 -9.99 -5.30
N THR A 178 5.83 -8.83 -5.01
CA THR A 178 6.82 -8.19 -5.90
C THR A 178 8.24 -8.73 -5.78
N SER A 179 8.53 -9.51 -4.74
CA SER A 179 9.84 -10.14 -4.51
C SER A 179 9.95 -11.54 -5.11
N GLY A 180 8.85 -12.12 -5.60
CA GLY A 180 8.82 -13.47 -6.17
C GLY A 180 9.43 -13.57 -7.57
N GLU A 181 9.91 -14.76 -7.94
CA GLU A 181 10.51 -15.04 -9.26
C GLU A 181 9.56 -14.80 -10.44
N LEU A 182 8.25 -14.87 -10.19
CA LEU A 182 7.20 -14.64 -11.19
C LEU A 182 6.98 -13.14 -11.48
N PHE A 183 7.60 -12.24 -10.72
CA PHE A 183 7.45 -10.80 -10.90
C PHE A 183 8.27 -10.30 -12.10
N SER A 184 7.61 -10.20 -13.25
CA SER A 184 8.23 -9.80 -14.52
C SER A 184 8.29 -8.28 -14.72
N CYS A 185 9.14 -7.81 -15.64
CA CYS A 185 9.19 -6.40 -16.05
C CYS A 185 7.84 -5.89 -16.59
N ASN A 186 7.09 -6.73 -17.31
CA ASN A 186 5.76 -6.36 -17.78
C ASN A 186 4.81 -6.14 -16.60
N LEU A 187 4.79 -7.06 -15.64
CA LEU A 187 3.98 -6.93 -14.43
C LEU A 187 4.35 -5.69 -13.62
N LEU A 188 5.64 -5.36 -13.51
CA LEU A 188 6.11 -4.14 -12.88
C LEU A 188 5.57 -2.88 -13.57
N LEU A 189 5.58 -2.81 -14.91
CA LEU A 189 5.04 -1.67 -15.66
C LEU A 189 3.53 -1.50 -15.43
N TRP A 190 2.77 -2.59 -15.44
CA TRP A 190 1.35 -2.56 -15.09
C TRP A 190 1.11 -2.10 -13.65
N THR A 191 1.96 -2.55 -12.72
CA THR A 191 1.89 -2.18 -11.31
C THR A 191 2.13 -0.68 -11.11
N ILE A 192 3.16 -0.13 -11.76
CA ILE A 192 3.48 1.30 -11.72
C ILE A 192 2.30 2.10 -12.28
N GLU A 193 1.87 1.77 -13.48
CA GLU A 193 0.76 2.46 -14.12
C GLU A 193 -0.48 2.48 -13.23
N TYR A 194 -0.85 1.33 -12.68
CA TYR A 194 -1.99 1.21 -11.78
C TYR A 194 -1.83 2.04 -10.51
N LEU A 195 -0.69 1.91 -9.82
CA LEU A 195 -0.43 2.68 -8.60
C LEU A 195 -0.59 4.17 -8.83
N TYR A 196 -0.05 4.71 -9.91
CA TYR A 196 -0.13 6.15 -10.15
C TYR A 196 -1.51 6.61 -10.64
N ILE A 197 -2.32 5.72 -11.22
CA ILE A 197 -3.72 6.01 -11.56
C ILE A 197 -4.62 5.97 -10.32
N THR A 198 -4.49 4.93 -9.47
CA THR A 198 -5.44 4.67 -8.38
C THR A 198 -5.10 5.39 -7.08
N THR A 199 -3.86 5.87 -6.91
CA THR A 199 -3.44 6.56 -5.68
C THR A 199 -3.09 8.03 -5.93
N PRO A 200 -3.96 8.87 -6.56
CA PRO A 200 -3.60 10.23 -6.92
C PRO A 200 -3.05 11.01 -5.72
N ASN A 201 -2.09 11.88 -6.00
CA ASN A 201 -1.21 12.54 -5.03
C ASN A 201 -1.99 13.56 -4.19
N GLN A 202 -2.74 13.07 -3.21
CA GLN A 202 -3.49 13.89 -2.27
C GLN A 202 -2.56 14.43 -1.19
N SER A 203 -1.66 15.37 -1.56
CA SER A 203 -0.94 16.38 -0.74
C SER A 203 -0.37 16.01 0.65
N ARG A 204 -0.42 14.75 1.07
CA ARG A 204 0.02 14.20 2.35
C ARG A 204 0.97 13.07 1.99
N ALA A 205 2.02 12.90 2.79
CA ALA A 205 2.87 11.72 2.77
C ALA A 205 2.02 10.50 3.17
N THR A 206 1.17 10.06 2.26
CA THR A 206 0.26 8.95 2.47
C THR A 206 1.05 7.66 2.42
N LEU A 207 0.55 6.64 3.08
CA LEU A 207 1.16 5.33 3.04
C LEU A 207 1.19 4.83 1.57
N GLY A 208 0.29 5.31 0.67
CA GLY A 208 0.34 5.05 -0.79
C GLY A 208 1.70 5.30 -1.42
N GLN A 209 2.46 6.25 -0.87
CA GLN A 209 3.83 6.51 -1.23
C GLN A 209 4.75 5.31 -1.02
N LYS A 210 4.54 4.46 -0.02
CA LYS A 210 5.35 3.27 0.26
C LYS A 210 5.30 2.26 -0.90
N MET A 211 4.12 1.96 -1.42
CA MET A 211 3.97 1.06 -2.57
C MET A 211 4.57 1.67 -3.84
N ARG A 212 4.31 2.96 -4.10
CA ARG A 212 4.94 3.70 -5.20
C ARG A 212 6.47 3.64 -5.12
N MET A 213 7.04 3.88 -3.94
CA MET A 213 8.47 3.84 -3.69
C MET A 213 9.06 2.44 -3.93
N ARG A 214 8.37 1.37 -3.50
CA ARG A 214 8.79 -0.01 -3.82
C ARG A 214 8.77 -0.27 -5.33
N ALA A 215 7.72 0.15 -6.03
CA ALA A 215 7.62 -0.01 -7.48
C ALA A 215 8.71 0.77 -8.23
N VAL A 216 8.99 2.01 -7.81
CA VAL A 216 10.08 2.85 -8.36
C VAL A 216 11.45 2.20 -8.11
N TYR A 217 11.70 1.70 -6.90
CA TYR A 217 12.93 0.97 -6.58
C TYR A 217 13.12 -0.24 -7.51
N LEU A 218 12.08 -1.06 -7.70
CA LEU A 218 12.12 -2.21 -8.60
C LEU A 218 12.34 -1.79 -10.06
N ALA A 219 11.79 -0.65 -10.47
CA ALA A 219 11.99 -0.09 -11.80
C ALA A 219 13.44 0.29 -12.03
N GLN A 220 14.05 1.02 -11.09
CA GLN A 220 15.47 1.38 -11.16
C GLN A 220 16.38 0.16 -11.12
N LYS A 221 16.07 -0.84 -10.28
CA LYS A 221 16.80 -2.12 -10.23
C LYS A 221 16.75 -2.87 -11.57
N SER A 222 15.70 -2.65 -12.35
CA SER A 222 15.45 -3.29 -13.65
C SER A 222 15.68 -2.36 -14.85
N GLU A 223 16.33 -1.21 -14.63
CA GLU A 223 16.42 -0.09 -15.59
C GLU A 223 16.85 -0.51 -17.00
N MET A 224 17.94 -1.28 -17.09
CA MET A 224 18.50 -1.74 -18.37
C MET A 224 17.52 -2.58 -19.20
N ARG A 225 16.61 -3.31 -18.55
CA ARG A 225 15.55 -4.08 -19.22
C ARG A 225 14.39 -3.17 -19.60
N LEU A 226 13.96 -2.30 -18.69
CA LEU A 226 12.82 -1.41 -18.88
C LEU A 226 13.02 -0.40 -20.01
N PHE A 227 14.23 0.13 -20.23
CA PHE A 227 14.49 1.06 -21.35
C PHE A 227 14.25 0.47 -22.75
N ARG A 228 14.20 -0.87 -22.87
CA ARG A 228 13.87 -1.55 -24.13
C ARG A 228 12.36 -1.64 -24.36
N GLU A 229 11.56 -1.48 -23.31
CA GLU A 229 10.11 -1.58 -23.37
C GLU A 229 9.48 -0.25 -23.81
N LYS A 230 8.71 -0.27 -24.91
CA LYS A 230 7.98 0.91 -25.39
C LYS A 230 7.02 1.46 -24.33
N LYS A 231 6.40 0.57 -23.55
CA LYS A 231 5.46 0.93 -22.48
C LYS A 231 6.14 1.72 -21.37
N PHE A 232 7.39 1.43 -21.03
CA PHE A 232 8.13 2.21 -20.03
C PHE A 232 8.37 3.65 -20.49
N LYS A 233 8.78 3.83 -21.76
CA LYS A 233 8.96 5.17 -22.34
C LYS A 233 7.65 5.96 -22.32
N LEU A 234 6.56 5.33 -22.76
CA LEU A 234 5.23 5.94 -22.72
C LEU A 234 4.86 6.34 -21.29
N LEU A 235 5.05 5.47 -20.29
CA LEU A 235 4.75 5.80 -18.89
C LEU A 235 5.57 6.98 -18.37
N MET A 236 6.85 7.08 -18.72
CA MET A 236 7.70 8.21 -18.33
C MET A 236 7.24 9.52 -18.99
N GLU A 237 6.71 9.46 -20.20
CA GLU A 237 6.20 10.62 -20.94
C GLU A 237 4.81 11.06 -20.45
N THR A 238 3.92 10.11 -20.17
CA THR A 238 2.52 10.38 -19.80
C THR A 238 2.31 10.60 -18.31
N ASN A 239 3.21 10.09 -17.46
CA ASN A 239 3.06 10.17 -16.01
C ASN A 239 4.21 10.97 -15.37
N ALA A 240 4.03 12.28 -15.29
CA ALA A 240 5.01 13.19 -14.72
C ALA A 240 5.37 12.88 -13.26
N GLU A 241 4.42 12.37 -12.47
CA GLU A 241 4.68 11.98 -11.08
C GLU A 241 5.59 10.77 -10.98
N PHE A 242 5.33 9.74 -11.79
CA PHE A 242 6.20 8.57 -11.86
C PHE A 242 7.59 8.96 -12.34
N MET A 243 7.69 9.76 -13.41
CA MET A 243 8.96 10.27 -13.90
C MET A 243 9.74 11.03 -12.82
N TRP A 244 9.05 11.91 -12.07
CA TRP A 244 9.65 12.64 -10.96
C TRP A 244 10.14 11.69 -9.86
N ASP A 245 9.31 10.75 -9.41
CA ASP A 245 9.69 9.81 -8.36
C ASP A 245 10.86 8.91 -8.80
N TYR A 246 10.83 8.45 -10.06
CA TYR A 246 11.88 7.66 -10.69
C TYR A 246 13.20 8.42 -10.77
N THR A 247 13.16 9.72 -11.09
CA THR A 247 14.38 10.53 -11.26
C THR A 247 14.91 11.15 -9.96
N THR A 248 14.08 11.28 -8.92
CA THR A 248 14.47 12.08 -7.72
C THR A 248 14.45 11.30 -6.41
N LYS A 249 13.48 10.40 -6.19
CA LYS A 249 13.24 9.82 -4.87
C LYS A 249 14.12 8.62 -4.56
N CYS A 250 14.35 7.74 -5.54
CA CYS A 250 15.20 6.55 -5.35
C CYS A 250 16.64 6.73 -5.87
N LEU A 251 16.91 7.74 -6.72
CA LEU A 251 18.28 8.16 -7.06
C LEU A 251 19.07 8.69 -5.84
N ARG A 252 18.39 8.91 -4.71
CA ARG A 252 19.01 9.11 -3.40
C ARG A 252 19.83 7.90 -2.89
N ALA A 253 19.76 6.74 -3.55
CA ALA A 253 20.66 5.60 -3.31
C ALA A 253 22.14 5.87 -3.69
N LYS A 254 22.44 7.03 -4.29
CA LYS A 254 23.80 7.55 -4.44
C LYS A 254 24.31 8.32 -3.22
N TYR A 255 23.48 8.57 -2.20
CA TYR A 255 23.91 9.29 -1.00
C TYR A 255 24.29 8.32 0.12
N LEU A 256 25.28 8.72 0.91
CA LEU A 256 25.66 8.08 2.15
C LEU A 256 24.90 8.72 3.32
N GLN A 257 24.30 7.90 4.18
CA GLN A 257 23.67 8.37 5.41
C GLN A 257 24.53 7.98 6.62
N CYS A 258 24.65 8.91 7.56
CA CYS A 258 25.28 8.63 8.85
C CYS A 258 24.41 7.67 9.68
N ARG A 259 24.99 6.58 10.20
CA ARG A 259 24.27 5.59 11.03
C ARG A 259 23.98 6.01 12.47
N ARG A 260 24.44 7.19 12.90
CA ARG A 260 24.19 7.67 14.26
C ARG A 260 22.83 8.33 14.32
N GLU A 261 21.96 7.87 15.21
CA GLU A 261 20.56 8.34 15.34
C GLU A 261 20.44 9.86 15.49
N GLU A 262 21.35 10.47 16.24
CA GLU A 262 21.41 11.93 16.47
C GLU A 262 21.94 12.73 15.27
N CYS A 263 22.44 12.06 14.22
CA CYS A 263 23.12 12.69 13.10
C CYS A 263 22.41 12.41 11.77
N GLN A 264 21.55 13.34 11.35
CA GLN A 264 20.82 13.28 10.08
C GLN A 264 21.65 13.69 8.85
N ALA A 265 22.97 13.49 8.88
CA ALA A 265 23.83 13.87 7.76
C ALA A 265 23.62 12.94 6.57
N THR A 266 23.36 13.53 5.41
CA THR A 266 23.31 12.86 4.10
C THR A 266 24.41 13.45 3.23
N ILE A 267 25.22 12.61 2.61
CA ILE A 267 26.45 13.02 1.92
C ILE A 267 26.45 12.46 0.51
N GLU A 268 26.60 13.36 -0.45
CA GLU A 268 26.79 12.99 -1.86
C GLU A 268 28.28 12.66 -2.09
N PRO A 269 28.62 11.47 -2.60
CA PRO A 269 29.96 11.18 -3.03
C PRO A 269 30.37 12.19 -4.10
N LYS A 270 31.52 12.82 -3.95
CA LYS A 270 32.01 13.74 -4.98
C LYS A 270 32.34 12.93 -6.24
N ALA A 271 31.73 13.30 -7.36
CA ALA A 271 32.12 12.79 -8.67
C ALA A 271 33.54 13.31 -8.98
N ARG A 272 34.53 12.42 -8.92
CA ARG A 272 35.86 12.65 -9.47
C ARG A 272 36.13 11.55 -10.49
N GLU A 273 36.73 11.92 -11.62
CA GLU A 273 37.05 10.99 -12.70
C GLU A 273 38.19 10.03 -12.32
N GLU A 274 39.04 10.40 -11.34
CA GLU A 274 40.15 9.60 -10.83
C GLU A 274 40.19 9.64 -9.27
N CYS A 275 40.44 8.51 -8.60
CA CYS A 275 40.51 8.44 -7.12
C CYS A 275 41.92 8.78 -6.60
N ASP A 276 42.12 10.05 -6.19
CA ASP A 276 43.29 10.50 -5.42
C ASP A 276 42.95 10.76 -3.94
N CYS A 277 41.84 10.21 -3.42
CA CYS A 277 41.20 10.76 -2.22
C CYS A 277 41.94 10.56 -0.89
N GLY A 278 43.09 9.87 -0.85
CA GLY A 278 43.91 9.69 0.35
C GLY A 278 43.21 9.02 1.56
N GLY A 279 41.90 8.73 1.47
CA GLY A 279 41.04 8.29 2.58
C GLY A 279 40.26 9.40 3.30
N GLU A 280 40.40 10.68 2.95
CA GLU A 280 39.80 11.79 3.72
C GLU A 280 38.38 12.18 3.25
N ASP A 281 38.06 11.95 1.97
CA ASP A 281 36.75 12.24 1.37
C ASP A 281 36.21 10.99 0.64
N VAL A 282 34.89 10.80 0.67
CA VAL A 282 34.21 9.74 -0.09
C VAL A 282 34.06 10.18 -1.55
N CYS A 283 34.96 9.73 -2.42
CA CYS A 283 34.83 9.93 -3.86
C CYS A 283 34.14 8.73 -4.53
N GLN A 284 33.45 9.00 -5.65
CA GLN A 284 32.65 8.01 -6.39
C GLN A 284 33.46 6.77 -6.83
N VAL A 285 34.72 6.97 -7.27
CA VAL A 285 35.59 5.87 -7.75
C VAL A 285 35.97 4.91 -6.62
N CYS A 286 36.40 5.43 -5.47
CA CYS A 286 36.72 4.58 -4.32
C CYS A 286 35.46 3.94 -3.70
N PHE A 287 34.31 4.62 -3.80
CA PHE A 287 33.00 4.08 -3.45
C PHE A 287 32.57 2.90 -4.36
N ASP A 288 32.83 2.97 -5.67
CA ASP A 288 32.49 1.90 -6.62
C ASP A 288 33.49 0.74 -6.58
N SER A 289 34.74 0.98 -6.13
CA SER A 289 35.84 -0.01 -6.12
C SER A 289 35.91 -0.89 -4.86
N ASP A 290 35.61 -0.35 -3.67
CA ASP A 290 35.75 -1.07 -2.39
C ASP A 290 34.70 -2.19 -2.19
N TRP A 291 33.64 -2.22 -3.01
CA TRP A 291 32.57 -3.23 -2.90
C TRP A 291 32.96 -4.62 -3.43
N TYR A 292 33.96 -4.72 -4.30
CA TYR A 292 34.39 -6.01 -4.88
C TYR A 292 35.48 -6.74 -4.09
N GLY A 293 35.72 -6.37 -2.82
CA GLY A 293 36.38 -7.28 -1.87
C GLY A 293 37.70 -6.82 -1.26
N ARG A 294 37.81 -5.56 -0.80
CA ARG A 294 38.81 -5.21 0.22
C ARG A 294 38.15 -4.47 1.37
N VAL A 295 38.33 -5.03 2.57
CA VAL A 295 37.82 -4.51 3.83
C VAL A 295 38.55 -3.21 4.18
N ARG A 296 38.13 -2.09 3.59
CA ARG A 296 38.40 -0.78 4.18
C ARG A 296 37.28 -0.47 5.18
N GLU A 297 37.66 0.08 6.32
CA GLU A 297 36.70 0.54 7.33
C GLU A 297 35.76 1.57 6.70
N MET A 298 34.44 1.40 6.89
CA MET A 298 33.44 2.35 6.37
C MET A 298 33.81 3.79 6.76
N PRO A 299 33.74 4.77 5.83
CA PRO A 299 34.14 6.14 6.09
C PRO A 299 33.31 6.75 7.22
N MET A 300 33.96 7.54 8.07
CA MET A 300 33.28 8.25 9.15
C MET A 300 32.51 9.44 8.59
N CYS A 301 31.38 9.76 9.21
CA CYS A 301 30.56 10.90 8.82
C CYS A 301 31.31 12.21 9.12
N PRO A 302 31.70 13.01 8.12
CA PRO A 302 32.42 14.28 8.32
C PRO A 302 31.62 15.32 9.10
N LYS A 303 30.30 15.15 9.27
CA LYS A 303 29.47 16.07 10.05
C LYS A 303 29.56 15.82 11.56
N CYS A 304 29.63 14.55 11.99
CA CYS A 304 29.64 14.21 13.42
C CYS A 304 30.91 13.47 13.88
N ASN A 305 31.78 13.07 12.96
CA ASN A 305 33.01 12.31 13.16
C ASN A 305 32.87 11.03 13.99
N GLN A 306 31.64 10.56 14.21
CA GLN A 306 31.36 9.44 15.12
C GLN A 306 30.46 8.38 14.47
N GLY A 307 29.55 8.76 13.59
CA GLY A 307 28.71 7.80 12.88
C GLY A 307 29.41 7.31 11.62
N ARG A 308 29.31 6.02 11.33
CA ARG A 308 29.78 5.46 10.06
C ARG A 308 28.81 5.81 8.95
N LEU A 309 29.33 6.22 7.81
CA LEU A 309 28.56 6.38 6.59
C LEU A 309 28.28 5.01 6.00
N ALA A 310 27.01 4.77 5.72
CA ALA A 310 26.60 3.64 4.92
C ALA A 310 25.88 4.16 3.68
N ARG A 311 26.00 3.45 2.56
CA ARG A 311 25.06 3.63 1.46
C ARG A 311 23.67 3.47 2.03
N TRP A 312 22.72 4.23 1.50
CA TRP A 312 21.33 3.98 1.82
C TRP A 312 21.06 2.51 1.52
N ASP A 313 20.94 1.71 2.58
CA ASP A 313 21.06 0.26 2.50
C ASP A 313 19.72 -0.26 2.04
N LEU A 314 19.55 -0.41 0.73
CA LEU A 314 18.34 -1.01 0.18
C LEU A 314 18.29 -2.52 0.46
N ASP A 315 19.40 -3.15 0.86
CA ASP A 315 19.36 -4.50 1.44
C ASP A 315 18.81 -4.46 2.88
N PHE A 316 18.83 -3.32 3.58
CA PHE A 316 18.06 -3.14 4.81
C PHE A 316 16.56 -3.07 4.52
N VAL A 317 16.13 -2.58 3.34
CA VAL A 317 14.72 -2.73 2.92
C VAL A 317 14.40 -4.21 2.73
N ASP A 318 15.22 -4.95 1.96
CA ASP A 318 15.01 -6.38 1.73
C ASP A 318 15.27 -7.28 2.99
N LYS A 319 16.01 -6.82 4.01
CA LYS A 319 16.26 -7.55 5.30
C LYS A 319 15.36 -7.13 6.45
N ALA A 320 14.94 -5.87 6.53
CA ALA A 320 13.88 -5.44 7.44
C ALA A 320 12.50 -5.97 6.98
N ASP A 321 12.39 -6.33 5.70
CA ASP A 321 11.21 -6.83 5.00
C ASP A 321 10.60 -8.12 5.56
N MET A 322 11.33 -8.93 6.32
CA MET A 322 10.77 -10.18 6.85
C MET A 322 10.32 -10.12 8.31
N THR A 323 10.81 -9.17 9.12
CA THR A 323 10.59 -9.22 10.59
C THR A 323 10.04 -7.94 11.20
N SER A 324 10.05 -6.78 10.53
CA SER A 324 9.41 -5.59 11.10
C SER A 324 8.89 -4.61 10.04
N VAL A 325 7.58 -4.70 9.75
CA VAL A 325 6.85 -3.66 9.00
C VAL A 325 6.96 -2.28 9.68
N ASN A 326 7.23 -2.26 11.01
CA ASN A 326 7.50 -1.04 11.78
C ASN A 326 8.76 -0.30 11.31
N ALA A 327 9.83 -0.98 10.90
CA ALA A 327 11.06 -0.33 10.45
C ALA A 327 10.85 0.45 9.15
N PHE A 328 10.02 -0.06 8.24
CA PHE A 328 9.66 0.66 7.01
C PHE A 328 8.77 1.87 7.30
N GLY A 329 7.98 1.87 8.39
CA GLY A 329 7.24 3.05 8.87
C GLY A 329 8.12 4.10 9.56
N GLU A 330 8.98 3.65 10.48
CA GLU A 330 9.95 4.49 11.20
C GLU A 330 11.01 5.11 10.26
N MET A 331 11.29 4.48 9.11
CA MET A 331 12.19 4.99 8.07
C MET A 331 11.73 6.32 7.46
N PHE A 332 10.42 6.61 7.45
CA PHE A 332 9.87 7.85 6.88
C PHE A 332 9.32 8.80 7.93
N HIS A 333 8.96 8.28 9.10
CA HIS A 333 8.50 9.07 10.26
C HIS A 333 9.15 8.48 11.52
N PRO A 334 10.39 8.89 11.86
CA PRO A 334 10.96 8.50 13.13
C PRO A 334 10.12 9.15 14.23
N SER A 335 9.32 8.34 14.93
CA SER A 335 8.58 8.78 16.11
C SER A 335 9.59 9.45 17.05
N ALA A 336 9.38 10.72 17.38
CA ALA A 336 10.11 11.35 18.47
C ALA A 336 9.78 10.52 19.71
N ARG A 337 10.70 9.63 20.12
CA ARG A 337 10.56 8.92 21.38
C ARG A 337 10.64 10.00 22.45
N GLU A 338 9.53 10.21 23.15
CA GLU A 338 9.49 11.00 24.37
C GLU A 338 10.54 10.40 25.32
N THR A 339 11.62 11.16 25.50
CA THR A 339 12.66 10.93 26.51
C THR A 339 12.20 11.40 27.87
#